data_AF-A0A937AXZ0-F1
#
_entry.id   AF-A0A937AXZ0-F1
#
_cell.length_a   1.000
_cell.length_b   1.000
_cell.length_c   1.000
_cell.angle_alpha   90.00
_cell.angle_beta   90.00
_cell.angle_gamma   90.00
#
_symmetry.space_group_name_H-M   'P 1'
#
loop_
_entity.id
_entity.type
_entity.pdbx_description
1 polymer ?
#
loop_
_entity_poly.entity_id
_entity_poly.type
_entity_poly.pdbx_seq_one_letter_code
_entity_poly.pdbx_strand_id
1 'polypeptide(L)' 'MKKLINDPRAVVREMLEGHVALQAGQRLLEGENVVVRAGLPPPDLPPPDRAPHPKTPL' A
#
# COMPACT_ATOMS: atom_id res chain seq x y z
N MET A 1 -5.17 18.73 28.53
CA MET A 1 -5.04 17.78 27.40
C MET A 1 -3.65 17.14 27.45
N LYS A 2 -3.54 15.80 27.43
CA LYS A 2 -2.25 15.07 27.56
C LYS A 2 -1.75 14.43 26.25
N LYS A 3 -2.46 14.61 25.13
CA LYS A 3 -2.18 13.93 23.86
C LYS A 3 -1.74 14.95 22.81
N LEU A 4 -0.69 14.61 22.06
CA LEU A 4 -0.24 15.39 20.90
C LEU A 4 -1.04 14.96 19.69
N ILE A 5 -2.18 15.61 19.48
CA ILE A 5 -3.09 15.39 18.36
C ILE A 5 -3.66 16.75 17.97
N ASN A 6 -3.99 16.95 16.68
CA ASN A 6 -4.56 18.20 16.20
C ASN A 6 -6.09 18.17 16.34
N ASP A 7 -6.79 17.52 15.41
CA ASP A 7 -8.24 17.30 15.47
C ASP A 7 -8.56 15.82 15.78
N PRO A 8 -9.29 15.51 16.86
CA PRO A 8 -9.74 14.14 17.16
C PRO A 8 -10.49 13.45 16.00
N ARG A 9 -11.17 14.20 15.12
CA ARG A 9 -11.87 13.64 13.95
C ARG A 9 -10.92 13.27 12.81
N ALA A 10 -9.75 13.89 12.74
CA ALA A 10 -8.75 13.69 11.69
C ALA A 10 -7.57 12.82 12.15
N VAL A 11 -7.46 12.50 13.44
CA VAL A 11 -6.30 11.81 14.05
C VAL A 11 -5.84 10.58 13.29
N VAL A 12 -6.77 9.73 12.85
CA VAL A 12 -6.41 8.50 12.13
C VAL A 12 -5.78 8.84 10.78
N ARG A 13 -6.36 9.80 10.07
CA ARG A 13 -5.85 10.26 8.78
C ARG A 13 -4.44 10.82 8.92
N GLU A 14 -4.23 11.73 9.87
CA GLU A 14 -2.92 12.35 10.15
C GLU A 14 -1.86 11.30 10.53
N MET A 15 -2.23 10.31 11.36
CA MET A 15 -1.33 9.22 11.74
C MET A 15 -0.95 8.32 10.55
N LEU A 16 -1.92 8.00 9.69
CA LEU A 16 -1.66 7.17 8.51
C LEU A 16 -0.82 7.90 7.47
N GLU A 17 -1.05 9.20 7.26
CA GLU A 17 -0.22 10.03 6.39
C GLU A 17 1.24 10.05 6.85
N GLY A 18 1.47 10.23 8.16
CA GLY A 18 2.81 10.12 8.73
C GLY A 18 3.41 8.70 8.59
N HIS A 19 2.60 7.66 8.77
CA HIS A 19 3.06 6.26 8.63
C HIS A 19 3.54 5.94 7.22
N VAL A 20 2.73 6.25 6.19
CA VAL A 20 3.08 5.93 4.79
C VAL A 20 4.21 6.82 4.26
N ALA A 21 4.39 8.02 4.81
CA ALA A 21 5.54 8.88 4.48
C ALA A 21 6.88 8.24 4.88
N LEU A 22 6.89 7.38 5.91
CA LEU A 22 8.08 6.68 6.40
C LEU A 22 8.30 5.30 5.76
N GLN A 23 7.32 4.78 5.02
CA GLN A 23 7.31 3.41 4.50
C GLN A 23 7.16 3.40 2.96
N ALA A 24 8.27 3.37 2.23
CA ALA A 24 8.27 3.47 0.76
C ALA A 24 7.43 2.40 0.03
N GLY A 25 7.20 1.23 0.66
CA GLY A 25 6.38 0.14 0.12
C GLY A 25 4.88 0.27 0.39
N GLN A 26 4.43 1.39 0.97
CA GLN A 26 3.04 1.62 1.36
C GLN A 26 2.54 2.95 0.81
N ARG A 27 1.23 3.01 0.52
CA ARG A 27 0.52 4.21 0.09
C ARG A 27 -0.81 4.30 0.84
N LEU A 28 -1.28 5.52 1.09
CA LEU A 28 -2.62 5.75 1.61
C LEU A 28 -3.57 5.93 0.43
N LEU A 29 -4.69 5.20 0.44
CA LEU A 29 -5.72 5.32 -0.59
C LEU A 29 -6.40 6.70 -0.48
N GLU A 30 -6.65 7.34 -1.62
CA GLU A 30 -7.25 8.67 -1.65
C GLU A 30 -8.68 8.64 -1.09
N GLY A 31 -9.03 9.63 -0.26
CA GLY A 31 -10.34 9.71 0.40
C GLY A 31 -10.57 8.72 1.55
N GLU A 32 -9.74 7.70 1.67
CA GLU A 32 -9.94 6.58 2.60
C GLU A 32 -8.87 6.51 3.69
N ASN A 33 -9.20 5.91 4.83
CA ASN A 33 -8.23 5.55 5.87
C ASN A 33 -7.71 4.13 5.67
N VAL A 34 -7.28 3.82 4.44
CA VAL A 34 -6.85 2.47 4.02
C VAL A 34 -5.44 2.52 3.46
N VAL A 35 -4.53 1.75 4.06
CA VAL A 35 -3.16 1.60 3.57
C VAL A 35 -3.09 0.42 2.60
N VAL A 36 -2.50 0.66 1.43
CA VAL A 36 -2.29 -0.34 0.38
C VAL A 36 -0.80 -0.56 0.14
N ARG A 37 -0.46 -1.75 -0.38
CA ARG A 37 0.90 -2.03 -0.84
C ARG A 37 1.20 -1.24 -2.11
N ALA A 38 2.30 -0.51 -2.09
CA ALA A 38 2.84 0.17 -3.26
C ALA A 38 3.76 -0.76 -4.06
N GLY A 39 3.95 -0.45 -5.35
CA GLY A 39 4.93 -1.15 -6.17
C GLY A 39 4.63 -2.64 -6.38
N LEU A 40 3.36 -3.02 -6.37
CA LEU A 40 2.96 -4.36 -6.78
C LEU A 40 3.42 -4.60 -8.24
N PRO A 41 3.98 -5.79 -8.55
CA PRO A 41 4.27 -6.14 -9.92
C PRO A 41 2.99 -6.16 -10.77
N PRO A 42 3.11 -6.03 -12.09
CA PRO A 42 1.96 -6.18 -12.99
C PRO A 42 1.25 -7.51 -12.71
N PRO A 43 -0.09 -7.55 -12.80
CA PRO A 43 -0.88 -8.76 -12.50
C PRO A 43 -0.43 -10.01 -13.25
N ASP A 44 0.10 -9.81 -14.46
CA ASP A 44 0.52 -10.89 -15.36
C ASP A 44 2.00 -11.27 -15.20
N LEU A 45 2.72 -10.68 -14.23
CA LEU A 45 4.08 -11.12 -13.92
C LEU A 45 3.99 -12.49 -13.21
N PRO A 46 4.52 -13.58 -13.80
CA PRO A 46 4.54 -14.87 -13.14
C PRO A 46 5.28 -14.76 -11.79
N PRO A 47 4.88 -15.54 -10.76
CA PRO A 47 5.60 -15.58 -9.50
C PRO A 47 7.10 -15.80 -9.73
N PRO A 48 7.98 -15.21 -8.91
CA PRO A 48 9.43 -15.26 -9.15
C PRO A 48 10.01 -16.68 -9.21
N ASP A 49 9.27 -17.69 -8.73
CA ASP A 49 9.64 -19.11 -8.72
C ASP A 49 8.92 -19.97 -9.78
N ARG A 50 8.06 -19.38 -10.63
CA ARG A 50 7.40 -20.10 -11.74
C ARG A 50 8.04 -19.70 -13.06
N ALA A 51 8.96 -20.54 -13.55
CA ALA A 51 9.39 -20.48 -14.94
C ALA A 51 8.17 -20.51 -15.88
N PRO A 52 8.17 -19.77 -17.00
CA PRO A 52 7.07 -19.80 -17.94
C PRO A 52 6.92 -21.22 -18.50
N HIS A 53 5.77 -21.84 -18.27
CA HIS A 53 5.42 -23.09 -18.95
C HIS A 53 5.42 -22.83 -20.46
N PRO A 54 6.03 -23.71 -21.28
CA PRO A 54 6.00 -23.56 -22.72
C PRO A 54 4.55 -23.57 -23.18
N LYS A 55 4.13 -22.50 -23.86
CA LYS A 55 2.82 -22.43 -24.50
C LYS A 55 2.88 -23.44 -25.65
N THR A 56 2.31 -24.63 -25.47
CA THR A 56 2.11 -25.56 -26.60
C THR A 56 1.17 -24.87 -27.58
N PRO A 57 1.58 -24.58 -28.83
CA PRO A 57 0.67 -24.07 -29.83
C PRO A 57 -0.33 -25.17 -30.21
N LEU A 58 -1.61 -24.77 -30.29
CA LEU A 58 -2.69 -25.55 -30.91
C LEU A 58 -2.46 -25.66 -32.42
#